data_AF-A0A530L6H4-F1
#
_entry.id   AF-A0A530L6H4-F1
#
_cell.length_a   1.000
_cell.length_b   1.000
_cell.length_c   1.000
_cell.angle_alpha   90.00
_cell.angle_beta   90.00
_cell.angle_gamma   90.00
#
_symmetry.space_group_name_H-M   'P 1'
#
loop_
_entity.id
_entity.type
_entity.pdbx_description
1 polymer ?
#
loop_
_entity_poly.entity_id
_entity_poly.type
_entity_poly.pdbx_seq_one_letter_code
_entity_poly.pdbx_strand_id
1 'polypeptide(L)' 'MKRQDFMALALKEAEAAALRGEVPVGAVVVGGDTVVASAGNRTREFADPTA' A
#
# COMPACT_ATOMS: atom_id res chain seq x y z
N MET A 1 8.19 16.05 -18.02
CA MET A 1 7.10 15.13 -17.65
C MET A 1 7.36 14.68 -16.21
N LYS A 2 6.57 15.13 -15.24
CA LYS A 2 6.73 14.71 -13.83
C LYS A 2 6.23 13.27 -13.75
N ARG A 3 7.10 12.33 -13.37
CA ARG A 3 6.67 10.96 -13.03
C ARG A 3 5.65 11.07 -11.90
N GLN A 4 4.49 10.44 -12.02
CA GLN A 4 3.61 10.25 -10.86
C GLN A 4 4.39 9.49 -9.81
N ASP A 5 4.41 10.00 -8.58
CA ASP A 5 5.15 9.39 -7.49
C ASP A 5 4.34 8.24 -6.88
N PHE A 6 4.27 7.13 -7.62
CA PHE A 6 3.59 5.92 -7.16
C PHE A 6 4.22 5.36 -5.87
N MET A 7 5.50 5.62 -5.64
CA MET A 7 6.18 5.21 -4.42
C MET A 7 5.69 6.03 -3.22
N ALA A 8 5.48 7.34 -3.36
CA ALA A 8 4.85 8.14 -2.31
C ALA A 8 3.46 7.60 -1.92
N LEU A 9 2.68 7.11 -2.90
CA LEU A 9 1.40 6.46 -2.62
C LEU A 9 1.57 5.13 -1.86
N ALA A 10 2.54 4.29 -2.24
CA ALA A 10 2.84 3.06 -1.52
C ALA A 10 3.30 3.31 -0.08
N LEU A 11 4.12 4.35 0.15
CA LEU A 11 4.56 4.74 1.49
C LEU A 11 3.38 5.22 2.36
N LYS A 12 2.41 5.95 1.78
CA LYS A 12 1.19 6.33 2.50
C LYS A 12 0.37 5.12 2.98
N GLU A 13 0.28 4.07 2.15
CA GLU A 13 -0.37 2.81 2.56
C GLU A 13 0.42 2.09 3.66
N ALA A 14 1.75 2.12 3.60
CA ALA A 14 2.63 1.56 4.63
C ALA A 14 2.49 2.30 5.97
N GLU A 15 2.41 3.63 5.95
CA GLU A 15 2.10 4.45 7.13
C GLU A 15 0.74 4.10 7.71
N ALA A 16 -0.29 3.94 6.87
CA ALA A 16 -1.61 3.53 7.32
C ALA A 16 -1.59 2.14 7.95
N ALA A 17 -0.82 1.18 7.41
CA ALA A 17 -0.61 -0.14 8.00
C ALA A 17 0.07 -0.03 9.38
N ALA A 18 1.11 0.80 9.51
CA ALA A 18 1.77 1.06 10.78
C ALA A 18 0.79 1.59 11.85
N LEU A 19 -0.09 2.52 11.47
CA LEU A 19 -1.11 3.09 12.37
C LEU A 19 -2.13 2.05 12.84
N ARG A 20 -2.36 0.98 12.07
CA ARG A 20 -3.20 -0.16 12.47
C ARG A 20 -2.46 -1.19 13.35
N GLY A 21 -1.16 -1.00 13.60
CA GLY A 21 -0.32 -1.96 14.31
C GLY A 21 0.16 -3.11 13.43
N GLU A 22 0.11 -2.94 12.10
CA GLU A 22 0.60 -3.93 11.13
C GLU A 22 2.08 -3.74 10.82
N VAL A 23 2.66 -4.72 10.10
CA VAL A 23 3.99 -4.53 9.50
C VAL A 23 3.85 -3.41 8.45
N PRO A 24 4.72 -2.38 8.46
CA PRO A 24 4.55 -1.18 7.64
C PRO A 24 4.95 -1.44 6.18
N VAL A 25 4.09 -2.14 5.44
CA VAL A 25 4.26 -2.46 4.03
C VAL A 25 3.04 -1.95 3.28
N GLY A 26 3.29 -1.28 2.15
CA GLY A 26 2.29 -0.77 1.24
C GLY A 26 2.67 -1.10 -0.20
N ALA A 27 1.66 -1.36 -1.03
CA ALA A 27 1.82 -1.75 -2.42
C ALA A 27 0.82 -0.98 -3.30
N VAL A 28 1.25 -0.71 -4.54
CA VAL A 28 0.45 -0.04 -5.56
C VAL A 28 0.60 -0.82 -6.87
N VAL A 29 -0.51 -1.13 -7.51
CA VAL A 29 -0.56 -1.75 -8.84
C VAL A 29 -0.87 -0.66 -9.87
N VAL A 30 -0.01 -0.52 -10.88
CA VAL A 30 -0.13 0.53 -11.90
C VAL A 30 -0.19 -0.09 -13.29
N GLY A 31 -1.16 0.35 -14.09
CA GLY A 31 -1.27 0.05 -15.52
C GLY A 31 -1.06 1.32 -16.33
N GLY A 32 0.07 1.45 -17.03
CA GLY A 32 0.46 2.70 -17.68
C GLY A 32 0.70 3.80 -16.65
N ASP A 33 -0.05 4.90 -16.75
CA ASP A 33 -0.02 6.02 -15.79
C ASP A 33 -1.21 5.99 -14.79
N THR A 34 -1.97 4.88 -14.76
CA THR A 34 -3.16 4.76 -13.91
C THR A 34 -2.93 3.78 -12.78
N VAL A 35 -3.25 4.21 -11.55
CA VAL A 35 -3.29 3.31 -10.38
C VAL A 35 -4.54 2.43 -10.48
N VAL A 36 -4.33 1.12 -10.51
CA VAL A 36 -5.39 0.10 -10.56
C VAL A 36 -5.80 -0.31 -9.14
N ALA A 37 -4.85 -0.38 -8.21
CA ALA A 37 -5.09 -0.69 -6.81
C ALA A 37 -3.99 -0.13 -5.91
N SER A 38 -4.32 0.14 -4.65
CA SER A 38 -3.35 0.39 -3.57
C SER A 38 -3.83 -0.28 -2.28
N ALA A 39 -2.91 -0.85 -1.51
CA ALA A 39 -3.21 -1.47 -0.22
C ALA A 39 -1.97 -1.56 0.66
N GLY A 40 -2.16 -1.43 1.97
CA GLY A 40 -1.17 -1.80 2.99
C GLY A 40 -1.47 -3.16 3.62
N ASN A 41 -0.48 -3.74 4.31
CA ASN A 41 -0.59 -5.01 5.04
C ASN A 41 -1.79 -5.02 6.01
N ARG A 42 -2.52 -6.13 6.07
CA ARG A 42 -3.71 -6.32 6.93
C ARG A 42 -3.82 -7.71 7.58
N THR A 43 -2.69 -8.39 7.74
CA THR A 43 -2.62 -9.76 8.26
C THR A 43 -3.33 -9.95 9.60
N ARG A 44 -3.10 -9.04 10.56
CA ARG A 44 -3.70 -9.09 11.90
C ARG A 44 -5.14 -8.59 11.89
N GLU A 45 -5.42 -7.54 11.12
CA GLU A 45 -6.77 -6.96 10.97
C GLU A 45 -7.76 -8.00 10.44
N PHE A 46 -7.36 -8.78 9.43
CA PHE A 46 -8.20 -9.81 8.82
C PHE A 46 -8.00 -11.21 9.40
N ALA A 47 -7.06 -11.39 10.35
CA ALA A 47 -6.63 -12.68 10.85
C ALA A 47 -6.30 -13.68 9.71
N ASP A 48 -5.72 -13.15 8.63
CA ASP A 48 -5.41 -13.87 7.40
C ASP A 48 -3.91 -13.70 7.08
N PRO A 49 -3.10 -14.78 7.13
CA PRO A 49 -1.66 -14.72 6.85
C PRO A 49 -1.32 -14.26 5.42
N THR A 50 -2.30 -14.14 4.52
CA THR A 50 -2.12 -13.69 3.13
C THR A 50 -2.51 -12.23 2.88
N ALA A 51 -2.99 -11.52 3.92
CA ALA A 51 -3.51 -10.15 3.84
C ALA A 51 -2.52 -9.05 4.28
#